data_AF-A0A1I4SKP3-F1
#
_entry.id   AF-A0A1I4SKP3-F1
#
_cell.length_a   1.000
_cell.length_b   1.000
_cell.length_c   1.000
_cell.angle_alpha   90.00
_cell.angle_beta   90.00
_cell.angle_gamma   90.00
#
_symmetry.space_group_name_H-M   'P 1'
#
loop_
_entity.id
_entity.type
_entity.pdbx_description
1 polymer ?
#
loop_
_entity_poly.entity_id
_entity_poly.type
_entity_poly.pdbx_seq_one_letter_code
_entity_poly.pdbx_strand_id
1 'polypeptide(L)'
;MATSATDLLNTDYKLKIDYLTAHLGRMWTRFNFFLVISATLFGYSLGKDNSLYLGLLVLFGLLLSLLWYHFAATDNYLVSAYRSQVALVFAMLEKSRTAAFAQDGLLVPDCYSHVGSIGRDGYNARTGRVEPIARNFWQRRSETVSATELGVVFACLFALLWLARGALWLQQLFQTGA
;
A
#
# COMPACT_ATOMS: atom_id res chain seq x y z
N MET A 1 -10.64 -28.23 -27.06
CA MET A 1 -10.19 -28.96 -25.85
C MET A 1 -10.86 -28.30 -24.66
N ALA A 2 -11.58 -29.05 -23.84
CA ALA A 2 -12.15 -28.49 -22.61
C ALA A 2 -11.00 -28.17 -21.65
N THR A 3 -10.83 -26.89 -21.29
CA THR A 3 -9.88 -26.47 -20.27
C THR A 3 -10.29 -27.10 -18.94
N SER A 4 -9.38 -27.81 -18.27
CA SER A 4 -9.71 -28.40 -16.97
C SER A 4 -10.02 -27.29 -15.96
N ALA A 5 -10.84 -27.58 -14.94
CA ALA A 5 -11.13 -26.61 -13.88
C ALA A 5 -9.84 -26.11 -13.19
N THR A 6 -8.82 -26.97 -13.10
CA THR A 6 -7.50 -26.64 -12.55
C THR A 6 -6.73 -25.67 -13.44
N ASP A 7 -6.80 -25.83 -14.77
CA ASP A 7 -6.15 -24.91 -15.71
C ASP A 7 -6.78 -23.51 -15.64
N LEU A 8 -8.11 -23.45 -15.50
CA LEU A 8 -8.85 -22.19 -15.31
C LEU A 8 -8.42 -21.50 -14.00
N LEU A 9 -8.40 -22.23 -12.89
CA LEU A 9 -8.00 -21.69 -11.58
C LEU A 9 -6.54 -21.21 -11.56
N ASN A 10 -5.64 -21.94 -12.21
CA ASN A 10 -4.22 -21.56 -12.29
C ASN A 10 -4.05 -20.28 -13.11
N THR A 11 -4.80 -20.17 -14.22
CA THR A 11 -4.82 -18.96 -15.06
C THR A 11 -5.41 -17.77 -14.29
N ASP A 12 -6.52 -17.95 -13.58
CA ASP A 12 -7.14 -16.91 -12.75
C ASP A 12 -6.19 -16.44 -11.63
N TYR A 13 -5.49 -17.36 -10.98
CA TYR A 13 -4.51 -17.03 -9.94
C TYR A 13 -3.37 -16.16 -10.48
N LYS A 14 -2.80 -16.53 -11.64
CA LYS A 14 -1.76 -15.74 -12.32
C LYS A 14 -2.26 -14.33 -12.67
N LEU A 15 -3.42 -14.23 -13.32
CA LEU A 15 -4.00 -12.95 -13.72
C LEU A 15 -4.26 -12.02 -12.53
N LYS A 16 -4.73 -12.57 -11.40
CA LYS A 16 -4.96 -11.78 -10.17
C LYS A 16 -3.67 -11.32 -9.52
N ILE A 17 -2.62 -12.13 -9.53
CA ILE A 17 -1.29 -11.71 -9.06
C ILE A 17 -0.74 -10.59 -9.95
N ASP A 18 -0.83 -10.73 -11.28
CA ASP A 18 -0.35 -9.73 -12.22
C ASP A 18 -1.10 -8.41 -12.02
N TYR A 19 -2.42 -8.49 -11.85
CA TYR A 19 -3.26 -7.32 -11.60
C TYR A 19 -2.93 -6.64 -10.26
N LEU A 20 -2.76 -7.42 -9.17
CA LEU A 20 -2.33 -6.90 -7.87
C LEU A 20 -0.96 -6.21 -7.96
N THR A 21 -0.01 -6.83 -8.67
CA THR A 21 1.34 -6.28 -8.89
C THR A 21 1.27 -4.96 -9.66
N ALA A 22 0.49 -4.91 -10.74
CA ALA A 22 0.27 -3.69 -11.51
C ALA A 22 -0.40 -2.59 -10.68
N HIS A 23 -1.35 -2.95 -9.80
CA HIS A 23 -1.99 -2.00 -8.89
C HIS A 23 -0.99 -1.43 -7.87
N LEU A 24 -0.14 -2.26 -7.26
CA LEU A 24 0.93 -1.81 -6.36
C LEU A 24 1.92 -0.87 -7.08
N GLY A 25 2.25 -1.14 -8.35
CA GLY A 25 3.07 -0.25 -9.18
C GLY A 25 2.42 1.13 -9.40
N ARG A 26 1.11 1.17 -9.69
CA ARG A 26 0.35 2.43 -9.81
C ARG A 26 0.29 3.19 -8.48
N MET A 27 0.08 2.49 -7.38
CA MET A 27 0.09 3.05 -6.03
C MET A 27 1.44 3.69 -5.71
N TRP A 28 2.55 2.99 -5.97
CA TRP A 28 3.90 3.52 -5.78
C TRP A 28 4.18 4.76 -6.62
N THR A 29 3.74 4.76 -7.88
CA THR A 29 3.89 5.91 -8.78
C THR A 29 3.13 7.13 -8.26
N ARG A 30 1.86 6.95 -7.84
CA ARG A 30 1.07 8.03 -7.23
C ARG A 30 1.68 8.55 -5.94
N PHE A 31 2.18 7.65 -5.08
CA PHE A 31 2.85 8.03 -3.85
C PHE A 31 4.01 8.99 -4.13
N ASN A 32 4.90 8.64 -5.07
CA ASN A 32 6.03 9.51 -5.45
C ASN A 32 5.58 10.84 -6.03
N PHE A 33 4.55 10.83 -6.90
CA PHE A 33 3.99 12.05 -7.48
C PHE A 33 3.51 13.02 -6.39
N PHE A 34 2.67 12.55 -5.46
CA PHE A 34 2.15 13.39 -4.40
C PHE A 34 3.24 13.82 -3.41
N LEU A 35 4.18 12.94 -3.08
CA LEU A 35 5.30 13.26 -2.19
C LEU A 35 6.16 14.39 -2.76
N VAL A 36 6.55 14.29 -4.04
CA VAL A 36 7.41 15.28 -4.70
C VAL A 36 6.70 16.62 -4.80
N ILE A 37 5.46 16.65 -5.28
CA ILE A 37 4.73 17.92 -5.43
C ILE A 37 4.45 18.55 -4.07
N SER A 38 4.01 17.78 -3.07
CA SER A 38 3.73 18.30 -1.73
C SER A 38 4.99 18.85 -1.07
N ALA A 39 6.11 18.13 -1.15
CA ALA A 39 7.39 18.58 -0.63
C ALA A 39 7.89 19.85 -1.33
N THR A 40 7.76 19.91 -2.65
CA THR A 40 8.19 21.07 -3.45
C THR A 40 7.36 22.31 -3.15
N LEU A 41 6.03 22.19 -3.15
CA LEU A 41 5.13 23.30 -2.84
C LEU A 41 5.34 23.78 -1.41
N PHE A 42 5.46 22.86 -0.45
CA PHE A 42 5.68 23.21 0.94
C PHE A 42 7.03 23.93 1.12
N GLY A 43 8.11 23.36 0.58
CA GLY A 43 9.45 23.98 0.63
C GLY A 43 9.47 25.36 -0.02
N TYR A 44 8.83 25.52 -1.18
CA TYR A 44 8.69 26.81 -1.86
C TYR A 44 7.92 27.84 -1.02
N SER A 45 6.88 27.41 -0.28
CA SER A 45 6.08 28.30 0.57
C SER A 45 6.87 28.92 1.73
N LEU A 46 7.97 28.31 2.17
CA LEU A 46 8.79 28.79 3.28
C LEU A 46 9.55 30.08 2.94
N GLY A 47 9.90 30.28 1.67
CA GLY A 47 10.62 31.46 1.19
C GLY A 47 9.72 32.55 0.58
N LYS A 48 8.41 32.53 0.87
CA LYS A 48 7.45 33.49 0.31
C LYS A 48 6.88 34.42 1.37
N ASP A 49 7.00 35.72 1.08
CA ASP A 49 6.52 36.81 1.94
C ASP A 49 5.25 37.49 1.40
N ASN A 50 4.91 37.25 0.13
CA ASN A 50 3.67 37.78 -0.43
C ASN A 50 2.48 37.00 0.14
N SER A 51 1.68 37.70 0.95
CA SER A 51 0.55 37.15 1.68
C SER A 51 -0.51 36.48 0.78
N LEU A 52 -0.83 37.07 -0.38
CA LEU A 52 -1.83 36.51 -1.28
C LEU A 52 -1.34 35.19 -1.89
N TYR A 53 -0.10 35.16 -2.39
CA TYR A 53 0.48 33.92 -2.92
C TYR A 53 0.63 32.84 -1.85
N LEU A 54 0.98 33.22 -0.62
CA LEU A 54 1.08 32.27 0.49
C LEU A 54 -0.29 31.67 0.85
N GLY A 55 -1.35 32.49 0.91
CA GLY A 55 -2.72 32.02 1.11
C GLY A 55 -3.17 31.03 0.02
N LEU A 56 -2.86 31.32 -1.25
CA LEU A 56 -3.13 30.39 -2.35
C LEU A 56 -2.35 29.08 -2.21
N LEU A 57 -1.06 29.15 -1.86
CA LEU A 57 -0.22 27.95 -1.65
C LEU A 57 -0.77 27.07 -0.51
N VAL A 58 -1.20 27.68 0.60
CA VAL A 58 -1.81 26.97 1.73
C VAL A 58 -3.10 26.27 1.28
N LEU A 59 -3.98 26.98 0.57
CA LEU A 59 -5.23 26.41 0.07
C LEU A 59 -4.98 25.22 -0.87
N PHE A 60 -4.12 25.40 -1.88
CA PHE A 60 -3.75 24.33 -2.81
C PHE A 60 -3.06 23.17 -2.10
N GLY A 61 -2.19 23.45 -1.14
CA GLY A 61 -1.52 22.45 -0.32
C GLY A 61 -2.50 21.57 0.46
N LEU A 62 -3.49 22.19 1.12
CA LEU A 62 -4.54 21.46 1.84
C LEU A 62 -5.41 20.62 0.89
N LEU A 63 -5.84 21.19 -0.23
CA LEU A 63 -6.62 20.46 -1.24
C LEU A 63 -5.84 19.26 -1.79
N LEU A 64 -4.55 19.44 -2.06
CA LEU A 64 -3.68 18.37 -2.54
C LEU A 64 -3.51 17.27 -1.49
N SER A 65 -3.33 17.63 -0.21
CA SER A 65 -3.26 16.65 0.89
C SER A 65 -4.55 15.86 1.07
N LEU A 66 -5.72 16.50 0.93
CA LEU A 66 -7.02 15.82 0.98
C LEU A 66 -7.21 14.85 -0.19
N LEU A 67 -6.85 15.27 -1.41
CA LEU A 67 -6.86 14.39 -2.58
C LEU A 67 -5.91 13.21 -2.41
N TRP A 68 -4.69 13.47 -1.93
CA TRP A 68 -3.73 12.41 -1.65
C TRP A 68 -4.28 11.41 -0.63
N TYR A 69 -4.85 11.90 0.47
CA TYR A 69 -5.48 11.05 1.48
C TYR A 69 -6.55 10.15 0.88
N HIS A 70 -7.45 10.72 0.06
CA HIS A 70 -8.51 9.97 -0.59
C HIS A 70 -7.95 8.84 -1.47
N PHE A 71 -7.01 9.15 -2.37
CA PHE A 71 -6.40 8.13 -3.24
C PHE A 71 -5.65 7.06 -2.45
N ALA A 72 -4.89 7.45 -1.42
CA ALA A 72 -4.14 6.51 -0.60
C ALA A 72 -5.07 5.58 0.21
N ALA A 73 -6.18 6.11 0.74
CA ALA A 73 -7.18 5.31 1.44
C ALA A 73 -7.88 4.32 0.50
N THR A 74 -8.24 4.76 -0.71
CA THR A 74 -8.84 3.87 -1.73
C THR A 74 -7.85 2.78 -2.16
N ASP A 75 -6.58 3.12 -2.39
CA ASP A 75 -5.56 2.14 -2.75
C ASP A 75 -5.37 1.08 -1.64
N ASN A 76 -5.38 1.48 -0.37
CA ASN A 76 -5.34 0.54 0.75
C ASN A 76 -6.51 -0.44 0.74
N TYR A 77 -7.72 0.07 0.52
CA TYR A 77 -8.92 -0.77 0.41
C TYR A 77 -8.81 -1.76 -0.77
N LEU A 78 -8.40 -1.27 -1.95
CA LEU A 78 -8.27 -2.10 -3.14
C LEU A 78 -7.20 -3.19 -2.99
N VAL A 79 -6.04 -2.87 -2.40
CA VAL A 79 -5.01 -3.86 -2.10
C VAL A 79 -5.55 -4.96 -1.19
N SER A 80 -6.32 -4.60 -0.16
CA SER A 80 -6.96 -5.57 0.73
C SER A 80 -7.92 -6.48 -0.04
N ALA A 81 -8.82 -5.89 -0.84
CA ALA A 81 -9.77 -6.63 -1.66
C ALA A 81 -9.09 -7.59 -2.65
N TYR A 82 -8.03 -7.13 -3.34
CA TYR A 82 -7.29 -7.95 -4.29
C TYR A 82 -6.50 -9.07 -3.61
N ARG A 83 -5.90 -8.83 -2.44
CA ARG A 83 -5.28 -9.90 -1.64
C ARG A 83 -6.29 -10.95 -1.23
N SER A 84 -7.50 -10.56 -0.81
CA SER A 84 -8.58 -11.50 -0.50
C SER A 84 -9.00 -12.33 -1.72
N GLN A 85 -9.05 -11.73 -2.91
CA GLN A 85 -9.36 -12.47 -4.14
C GLN A 85 -8.25 -13.47 -4.51
N VAL A 86 -6.98 -13.10 -4.35
CA VAL A 86 -5.84 -14.01 -4.55
C VAL A 86 -5.89 -15.17 -3.55
N ALA A 87 -6.19 -14.88 -2.28
CA ALA A 87 -6.35 -15.89 -1.23
C ALA A 87 -7.49 -16.86 -1.53
N LEU A 88 -8.63 -16.36 -2.02
CA LEU A 88 -9.80 -17.18 -2.37
C LEU A 88 -9.46 -18.17 -3.48
N VAL A 89 -8.84 -17.71 -4.57
CA VAL A 89 -8.47 -18.59 -5.69
C VAL A 89 -7.41 -19.58 -5.27
N PHE A 90 -6.46 -19.17 -4.45
CA PHE A 90 -5.48 -20.08 -3.89
C PHE A 90 -6.13 -21.19 -3.07
N ALA A 91 -7.10 -20.86 -2.21
CA ALA A 91 -7.82 -21.88 -1.43
C ALA A 91 -8.62 -22.86 -2.32
N MET A 92 -9.16 -22.38 -3.45
CA MET A 92 -9.81 -23.25 -4.45
C MET A 92 -8.78 -24.13 -5.17
N LEU A 93 -7.64 -23.56 -5.55
CA LEU A 93 -6.51 -24.28 -6.15
C LEU A 93 -5.97 -25.35 -5.23
N GLU A 94 -5.78 -25.03 -3.95
CA GLU A 94 -5.27 -25.94 -2.94
C GLU A 94 -6.15 -27.18 -2.85
N LYS A 95 -7.48 -27.00 -2.69
CA LYS A 95 -8.45 -28.12 -2.70
C LYS A 95 -8.35 -28.99 -3.96
N SER A 96 -8.10 -28.39 -5.12
CA SER A 96 -7.91 -29.12 -6.38
C SER A 96 -6.55 -29.83 -6.47
N ARG A 97 -5.51 -29.30 -5.80
CA ARG A 97 -4.13 -29.79 -5.84
C ARG A 97 -3.82 -30.85 -4.80
N THR A 98 -4.46 -30.82 -3.62
CA THR A 98 -4.24 -31.83 -2.58
C THR A 98 -4.50 -33.24 -3.13
N ALA A 99 -5.48 -33.38 -4.04
CA ALA A 99 -5.76 -34.61 -4.76
C ALA A 99 -4.62 -35.04 -5.71
N ALA A 100 -3.98 -34.09 -6.38
CA ALA A 100 -2.86 -34.35 -7.30
C ALA A 100 -1.56 -34.69 -6.57
N PHE A 101 -1.21 -33.94 -5.51
CA PHE A 101 -0.04 -34.26 -4.66
C PHE A 101 -0.16 -35.64 -4.03
N ALA A 102 -1.37 -36.02 -3.58
CA ALA A 102 -1.63 -37.36 -3.06
C ALA A 102 -1.46 -38.46 -4.13
N GLN A 103 -1.84 -38.19 -5.39
CA GLN A 103 -1.64 -39.12 -6.51
C GLN A 103 -0.15 -39.31 -6.86
N ASP A 104 0.63 -38.24 -6.80
CA ASP A 104 2.07 -38.26 -7.09
C ASP A 104 2.94 -38.68 -5.88
N GLY A 105 2.32 -39.03 -4.75
CA GLY A 105 3.02 -39.43 -3.52
C GLY A 105 3.83 -38.29 -2.87
N LEU A 106 3.53 -37.04 -3.21
CA LEU A 106 4.23 -35.86 -2.73
C LEU A 106 3.53 -35.31 -1.47
N LEU A 107 4.31 -35.00 -0.44
CA LEU A 107 3.80 -34.33 0.75
C LEU A 107 3.52 -32.85 0.45
N VAL A 108 2.30 -32.40 0.71
CA VAL A 108 1.97 -30.96 0.69
C VAL A 108 2.70 -30.31 1.87
N PRO A 109 3.55 -29.28 1.67
CA PRO A 109 4.22 -28.62 2.77
C PRO A 109 3.21 -27.97 3.72
N ASP A 110 3.38 -28.13 5.03
CA ASP A 110 2.48 -27.58 6.07
C ASP A 110 2.31 -26.04 6.01
N CYS A 111 3.16 -25.33 5.26
CA CYS A 111 3.10 -23.87 5.09
C CYS A 111 2.89 -23.42 3.64
N TYR A 112 2.17 -24.19 2.83
CA TYR A 112 1.84 -23.77 1.48
C TYR A 112 0.80 -22.63 1.52
N SER A 113 1.25 -21.39 1.31
CA SER A 113 0.41 -20.19 1.40
C SER A 113 0.39 -19.39 0.10
N HIS A 114 -0.63 -18.57 -0.10
CA HIS A 114 -0.77 -17.73 -1.28
C HIS A 114 0.26 -16.59 -1.29
N VAL A 115 0.55 -16.08 -2.49
CA VAL A 115 1.44 -14.93 -2.68
C VAL A 115 0.84 -13.70 -2.01
N GLY A 116 1.62 -13.05 -1.14
CA GLY A 116 1.17 -11.88 -0.36
C GLY A 116 0.66 -12.21 1.04
N SER A 117 0.61 -13.49 1.41
CA SER A 117 0.41 -13.92 2.80
C SER A 117 1.45 -13.31 3.74
N ILE A 118 0.97 -12.80 4.88
CA ILE A 118 1.75 -12.18 5.95
C ILE A 118 1.80 -13.12 7.17
N GLY A 119 1.79 -14.44 6.91
CA GLY A 119 1.82 -15.47 7.94
C GLY A 119 2.94 -15.27 8.97
N ARG A 120 2.71 -15.75 10.19
CA ARG A 120 3.73 -15.76 11.25
C ARG A 120 4.85 -16.76 10.95
N ASP A 121 4.55 -17.77 10.16
CA ASP A 121 5.42 -18.87 9.82
C ASP A 121 5.65 -18.90 8.30
N GLY A 122 6.84 -19.34 7.89
CA GLY A 122 7.25 -19.43 6.50
C GLY A 122 8.15 -20.64 6.26
N TYR A 123 8.18 -21.09 5.00
CA TYR A 123 9.08 -22.18 4.60
C TYR A 123 10.53 -21.68 4.61
N ASN A 124 11.37 -22.25 5.47
CA ASN A 124 12.80 -22.01 5.43
C ASN A 124 13.47 -23.02 4.48
N ALA A 125 13.85 -22.58 3.29
CA ALA A 125 14.46 -23.44 2.27
C ALA A 125 15.79 -24.08 2.71
N ARG A 126 16.46 -23.53 3.73
CA ARG A 126 17.73 -24.09 4.25
C ARG A 126 17.49 -25.23 5.23
N THR A 127 16.46 -25.14 6.05
CA THR A 127 16.13 -26.16 7.05
C THR A 127 15.06 -27.13 6.57
N GLY A 128 14.40 -26.81 5.45
CA GLY A 128 13.33 -27.60 4.86
C GLY A 128 12.06 -27.65 5.70
N ARG A 129 11.95 -26.76 6.70
CA ARG A 129 10.86 -26.77 7.70
C ARG A 129 10.09 -25.45 7.69
N VAL A 130 8.87 -25.53 8.17
CA VAL A 130 8.06 -24.37 8.52
C VAL A 130 8.60 -23.79 9.81
N GLU A 131 9.07 -22.55 9.75
CA GLU A 131 9.63 -21.86 10.91
C GLU A 131 8.97 -20.50 11.09
N PRO A 132 8.81 -20.03 12.33
CA PRO A 132 8.36 -18.67 12.58
C PRO A 132 9.33 -17.69 11.93
N ILE A 133 8.80 -16.75 11.16
CA ILE A 133 9.58 -15.72 10.49
C ILE A 133 10.15 -14.82 11.58
N ALA A 134 11.48 -14.76 11.68
CA ALA A 134 12.17 -13.94 12.68
C ALA A 134 11.68 -12.48 12.61
N ARG A 135 11.09 -12.00 13.70
CA ARG A 135 10.65 -10.61 13.84
C ARG A 135 11.73 -9.83 14.54
N ASN A 136 12.61 -9.18 13.79
CA ASN A 136 13.51 -8.18 14.35
C ASN A 136 12.94 -6.78 14.14
N PHE A 137 13.54 -5.79 14.80
CA PHE A 137 13.11 -4.39 14.71
C PHE A 137 13.04 -3.88 13.25
N TRP A 138 13.93 -4.37 12.39
CA TRP A 138 14.05 -4.01 10.97
C TRP A 138 13.13 -4.82 10.04
N GLN A 139 12.55 -5.91 10.54
CA GLN A 139 11.62 -6.82 9.83
C GLN A 139 10.23 -6.77 10.47
N ARG A 140 9.78 -5.56 10.85
CA ARG A 140 8.40 -5.34 11.28
C ARG A 140 7.48 -5.38 10.07
N ARG A 141 6.82 -6.52 9.89
CA ARG A 141 5.65 -6.67 9.00
C ARG A 141 4.40 -6.43 9.85
N SER A 142 4.04 -5.17 10.05
CA SER A 142 2.79 -4.81 10.73
C SER A 142 1.63 -4.95 9.76
N GLU A 143 0.57 -5.68 10.14
CA GLU A 143 -0.68 -5.71 9.38
C GLU A 143 -1.36 -4.33 9.34
N THR A 144 -1.08 -3.50 10.35
CA THR A 144 -1.66 -2.17 10.56
C THR A 144 -0.71 -1.00 10.26
N VAL A 145 0.50 -1.27 9.76
CA VAL A 145 1.43 -0.24 9.24
C VAL A 145 2.14 -0.87 8.05
N SER A 146 1.35 -1.16 7.03
CA SER A 146 1.82 -1.66 5.75
C SER A 146 2.49 -0.52 4.97
N ALA A 147 3.43 -0.83 4.07
CA ALA A 147 3.97 0.15 3.13
C ALA A 147 2.87 0.86 2.31
N THR A 148 1.70 0.23 2.19
CA THR A 148 0.51 0.80 1.56
C THR A 148 -0.07 1.97 2.38
N GLU A 149 0.05 1.95 3.71
CA GLU A 149 -0.48 3.00 4.58
C GLU A 149 0.38 4.27 4.60
N LEU A 150 1.62 4.20 4.12
CA LEU A 150 2.51 5.36 4.03
C LEU A 150 1.87 6.53 3.28
N GLY A 151 1.09 6.25 2.22
CA GLY A 151 0.38 7.31 1.49
C GLY A 151 -0.59 8.10 2.38
N VAL A 152 -1.33 7.41 3.26
CA VAL A 152 -2.27 8.04 4.19
C VAL A 152 -1.51 8.83 5.25
N VAL A 153 -0.47 8.24 5.83
CA VAL A 153 0.35 8.87 6.87
C VAL A 153 0.99 10.17 6.35
N PHE A 154 1.60 10.14 5.16
CA PHE A 154 2.23 11.31 4.57
C PHE A 154 1.20 12.37 4.13
N ALA A 155 0.06 11.96 3.60
CA ALA A 155 -1.02 12.90 3.30
C ALA A 155 -1.47 13.67 4.55
N CYS A 156 -1.67 12.97 5.67
CA CYS A 156 -1.99 13.59 6.97
C CYS A 156 -0.86 14.50 7.47
N LEU A 157 0.40 14.06 7.36
CA LEU A 157 1.57 14.85 7.74
C LEU A 157 1.58 16.19 6.98
N PHE A 158 1.42 16.15 5.65
CA PHE A 158 1.40 17.37 4.84
C PHE A 158 0.17 18.24 5.12
N ALA A 159 -1.00 17.65 5.41
CA ALA A 159 -2.16 18.42 5.84
C ALA A 159 -1.86 19.20 7.13
N LEU A 160 -1.24 18.56 8.12
CA LEU A 160 -0.83 19.21 9.37
C LEU A 160 0.21 20.31 9.14
N LEU A 161 1.20 20.07 8.27
CA LEU A 161 2.20 21.08 7.90
C LEU A 161 1.54 22.31 7.24
N TRP A 162 0.59 22.09 6.33
CA TRP A 162 -0.14 23.19 5.69
C TRP A 162 -1.06 23.94 6.64
N LEU A 163 -1.72 23.24 7.57
CA LEU A 163 -2.51 23.87 8.64
C LEU A 163 -1.62 24.76 9.52
N ALA A 164 -0.46 24.25 9.94
CA ALA A 164 0.50 25.02 10.72
C ALA A 164 1.01 26.24 9.94
N ARG A 165 1.34 26.07 8.65
CA ARG A 165 1.77 27.17 7.78
C ARG A 165 0.67 28.22 7.59
N GLY A 166 -0.58 27.78 7.43
CA GLY A 166 -1.75 28.65 7.34
C GLY A 166 -2.01 29.44 8.62
N ALA A 167 -1.85 28.81 9.79
CA ALA A 167 -1.98 29.48 11.08
C ALA A 167 -0.93 30.59 11.25
N LEU A 168 0.35 30.32 10.89
CA LEU A 168 1.41 31.31 10.92
C LEU A 168 1.15 32.47 9.96
N TRP A 169 0.66 32.17 8.75
CA TRP A 169 0.28 33.18 7.76
C TRP A 169 -0.84 34.08 8.28
N LEU A 170 -1.90 33.52 8.88
CA LEU A 170 -2.99 34.30 9.47
C LEU A 170 -2.49 35.21 10.59
N GLN A 171 -1.60 34.72 11.46
CA GLN A 171 -1.00 35.54 12.52
C GLN A 171 -0.24 36.75 11.95
N GLN A 172 0.56 36.54 10.90
CA GLN A 172 1.29 37.63 10.22
C GLN A 172 0.32 38.63 9.60
N LEU A 173 -0.73 38.16 8.92
CA LEU A 173 -1.74 39.00 8.29
C LEU A 173 -2.37 39.97 9.30
N PHE A 174 -2.80 39.46 10.47
CA PHE A 174 -3.41 40.27 11.51
C PHE A 174 -2.44 41.25 12.18
N GLN A 175 -1.15 40.91 12.27
CA GLN A 175 -0.13 41.82 12.81
C GLN A 175 0.23 42.95 11.86
N THR A 176 0.15 42.74 10.55
CA THR A 176 0.46 43.77 9.53
C THR A 176 -0.74 44.64 9.15
N GLY A 177 -1.97 44.22 9.50
CA GLY A 177 -3.22 44.93 9.20
C GLY A 177 -3.75 45.80 10.35
N ALA A 178 -3.05 45.86 11.48
CA ALA A 178 -3.29 46.76 12.62
C ALA A 178 -2.21 47.84 12.66
#